data_AF-A0A7S3X080-F1
#
_entry.id   AF-A0A7S3X080-F1
#
_cell.length_a   1.000
_cell.length_b   1.000
_cell.length_c   1.000
_cell.angle_alpha   90.00
_cell.angle_beta   90.00
_cell.angle_gamma   90.00
#
_symmetry.space_group_name_H-M   'P 1'
#
loop_
_entity.id
_entity.type
_entity.pdbx_description
1 polymer ?
#
loop_
_entity_poly.entity_id
_entity_poly.type
_entity_poly.pdbx_seq_one_letter_code
_entity_poly.pdbx_strand_id
1 'polypeptide(L)'
;ETIGPDGVERLCEDMKVDPSDVKLLVLAWAMGATRMGYFTRDEWMSGVPRFGNATTPPDLLEEVHNLYQALLRDVERFRELYGFTHRFCREERRKTIDVASAVVMLELLLKPMWPAHIASLSSFMNDHKQLAQRGVLMDEWMMILQFVRQVKPDVSNYQDDGAWPLLLDEYVEWKREKDGAAV
;
A
#
# COMPACT_ATOMS: atom_id res chain seq x y z
N GLU A 1 -23.57 -6.72 -13.45
CA GLU A 1 -23.54 -7.56 -12.24
C GLU A 1 -22.18 -7.41 -11.57
N THR A 2 -22.13 -7.46 -10.24
CA THR A 2 -20.94 -7.15 -9.42
C THR A 2 -20.77 -8.26 -8.39
N ILE A 3 -19.55 -8.75 -8.23
CA ILE A 3 -19.14 -9.61 -7.12
C ILE A 3 -19.00 -8.70 -5.90
N GLY A 4 -19.87 -8.88 -4.90
CA GLY A 4 -19.81 -8.16 -3.63
C GLY A 4 -18.91 -8.84 -2.58
N PRO A 5 -18.90 -8.35 -1.33
CA PRO A 5 -18.02 -8.83 -0.27
C PRO A 5 -18.10 -10.34 -0.05
N ASP A 6 -19.31 -10.92 0.08
CA ASP A 6 -19.51 -12.37 0.23
C ASP A 6 -18.94 -13.16 -0.95
N GLY A 7 -18.95 -12.58 -2.15
CA GLY A 7 -18.38 -13.20 -3.33
C GLY A 7 -16.86 -13.14 -3.34
N VAL A 8 -16.28 -12.03 -2.86
CA VAL A 8 -14.83 -11.88 -2.67
C VAL A 8 -14.34 -12.81 -1.56
N GLU A 9 -15.09 -12.97 -0.47
CA GLU A 9 -14.76 -13.92 0.60
C GLU A 9 -14.73 -15.36 0.10
N ARG A 10 -15.76 -15.80 -0.65
CA ARG A 10 -15.77 -17.11 -1.29
C ARG A 10 -14.58 -17.31 -2.25
N LEU A 11 -14.22 -16.28 -3.01
CA LEU A 11 -13.04 -16.34 -3.88
C LEU A 11 -11.76 -16.52 -3.06
N CYS A 12 -11.60 -15.81 -1.94
CA CYS A 12 -10.48 -15.99 -1.02
C CYS A 12 -10.41 -17.41 -0.45
N GLU A 13 -11.56 -18.00 -0.07
CA GLU A 13 -11.66 -19.39 0.39
C GLU A 13 -11.24 -20.38 -0.70
N ASP A 14 -11.74 -20.21 -1.92
CA ASP A 14 -11.42 -21.07 -3.06
C ASP A 14 -9.93 -20.98 -3.45
N MET A 15 -9.35 -19.78 -3.36
CA MET A 15 -7.92 -19.54 -3.56
C MET A 15 -7.07 -19.97 -2.36
N LYS A 16 -7.68 -20.23 -1.18
CA LYS A 16 -7.00 -20.52 0.10
C LYS A 16 -6.01 -19.43 0.52
N VAL A 17 -6.45 -18.18 0.42
CA VAL A 17 -5.66 -16.99 0.76
C VAL A 17 -6.43 -16.12 1.75
N ASP A 18 -5.72 -15.50 2.68
CA ASP A 18 -6.33 -14.58 3.63
C ASP A 18 -6.81 -13.31 2.89
N PRO A 19 -8.02 -12.78 3.16
CA PRO A 19 -8.50 -11.55 2.52
C PRO A 19 -7.59 -10.31 2.73
N SER A 20 -6.77 -10.31 3.79
CA SER A 20 -5.80 -9.27 4.10
C SER A 20 -4.42 -9.50 3.45
N ASP A 21 -4.22 -10.61 2.74
CA ASP A 21 -2.97 -10.91 2.08
C ASP A 21 -2.69 -9.95 0.92
N VAL A 22 -1.41 -9.55 0.79
CA VAL A 22 -0.93 -8.67 -0.29
C VAL A 22 -1.30 -9.20 -1.68
N LYS A 23 -1.46 -10.51 -1.84
CA LYS A 23 -1.90 -11.13 -3.10
C LYS A 23 -3.30 -10.66 -3.53
N LEU A 24 -4.24 -10.46 -2.61
CA LEU A 24 -5.56 -9.93 -2.97
C LEU A 24 -5.48 -8.47 -3.43
N LEU A 25 -4.60 -7.70 -2.82
CA LEU A 25 -4.34 -6.33 -3.26
C LEU A 25 -3.72 -6.30 -4.66
N VAL A 26 -2.78 -7.19 -4.95
CA VAL A 26 -2.16 -7.34 -6.28
C VAL A 26 -3.20 -7.77 -7.32
N LEU A 27 -4.09 -8.71 -6.96
CA LEU A 27 -5.22 -9.11 -7.80
C LEU A 27 -6.14 -7.92 -8.11
N ALA A 28 -6.54 -7.17 -7.09
CA ALA A 28 -7.37 -5.99 -7.23
C ALA A 28 -6.75 -4.94 -8.16
N TRP A 29 -5.45 -4.67 -7.98
CA TRP A 29 -4.70 -3.76 -8.85
C TRP A 29 -4.66 -4.25 -10.30
N ALA A 30 -4.34 -5.52 -10.53
CA ALA A 30 -4.21 -6.10 -11.86
C ALA A 30 -5.55 -6.14 -12.63
N MET A 31 -6.66 -6.35 -11.90
CA MET A 31 -8.03 -6.28 -12.42
C MET A 31 -8.53 -4.84 -12.62
N GLY A 32 -7.79 -3.83 -12.15
CA GLY A 32 -8.22 -2.43 -12.21
C GLY A 32 -9.40 -2.13 -11.29
N ALA A 33 -9.51 -2.85 -10.16
CA ALA A 33 -10.63 -2.72 -9.24
C ALA A 33 -10.75 -1.30 -8.67
N THR A 34 -11.94 -0.75 -8.77
CA THR A 34 -12.24 0.62 -8.35
C THR A 34 -12.72 0.72 -6.91
N ARG A 35 -13.20 -0.39 -6.32
CA ARG A 35 -13.81 -0.42 -4.98
C ARG A 35 -13.34 -1.63 -4.17
N MET A 36 -12.89 -1.37 -2.94
CA MET A 36 -12.46 -2.42 -2.01
C MET A 36 -13.60 -3.39 -1.65
N GLY A 37 -13.33 -4.69 -1.77
CA GLY A 37 -14.30 -5.76 -1.49
C GLY A 37 -15.32 -5.99 -2.60
N TYR A 38 -15.13 -5.39 -3.79
CA TYR A 38 -16.02 -5.58 -4.94
C TYR A 38 -15.22 -5.78 -6.22
N PHE A 39 -15.76 -6.60 -7.12
CA PHE A 39 -15.34 -6.67 -8.52
C PHE A 39 -16.55 -6.54 -9.42
N THR A 40 -16.55 -5.56 -10.31
CA THR A 40 -17.54 -5.48 -11.38
C THR A 40 -17.29 -6.60 -12.39
N ARG A 41 -18.34 -7.01 -13.12
CA ARG A 41 -18.19 -7.96 -14.23
C ARG A 41 -17.16 -7.49 -15.25
N ASP A 42 -17.07 -6.19 -15.52
CA ASP A 42 -16.13 -5.66 -16.51
C ASP A 42 -14.68 -5.71 -16.02
N GLU A 43 -14.43 -5.35 -14.75
CA GLU A 43 -13.11 -5.54 -14.11
C GLU A 43 -12.70 -7.02 -14.13
N TRP A 44 -13.63 -7.93 -13.82
CA TRP A 44 -13.37 -9.37 -13.84
C TRP A 44 -13.07 -9.89 -15.26
N MET A 45 -13.97 -9.63 -16.21
CA MET A 45 -13.86 -10.14 -17.57
C MET A 45 -12.69 -9.55 -18.36
N SER A 46 -12.26 -8.32 -18.03
CA SER A 46 -11.09 -7.70 -18.66
C SER A 46 -9.77 -7.98 -17.92
N GLY A 47 -9.84 -8.26 -16.62
CA GLY A 47 -8.69 -8.51 -15.75
C GLY A 47 -8.22 -9.96 -15.76
N VAL A 48 -9.12 -10.93 -15.60
CA VAL A 48 -8.78 -12.37 -15.51
C VAL A 48 -7.95 -12.87 -16.71
N PRO A 49 -8.27 -12.52 -17.97
CA PRO A 49 -7.48 -12.98 -19.13
C PRO A 49 -6.00 -12.54 -19.10
N ARG A 50 -5.64 -11.56 -18.27
CA ARG A 50 -4.24 -11.10 -18.10
C ARG A 50 -3.40 -12.09 -17.29
N PHE A 51 -4.03 -12.99 -16.55
CA PHE A 51 -3.38 -14.07 -15.80
C PHE A 51 -3.24 -15.35 -16.65
N GLY A 52 -3.14 -15.19 -17.97
CA GLY A 52 -2.82 -16.27 -18.90
C GLY A 52 -3.83 -17.42 -18.85
N ASN A 53 -3.32 -18.62 -18.58
CA ASN A 53 -4.08 -19.87 -18.62
C ASN A 53 -4.71 -20.25 -17.27
N ALA A 54 -4.84 -19.32 -16.33
CA ALA A 54 -5.51 -19.61 -15.06
C ALA A 54 -6.96 -20.08 -15.31
N THR A 55 -7.25 -21.35 -15.04
CA THR A 55 -8.59 -21.93 -15.22
C THR A 55 -9.29 -22.22 -13.90
N THR A 56 -8.54 -22.27 -12.81
CA THR A 56 -9.03 -22.52 -11.45
C THR A 56 -8.58 -21.42 -10.48
N PRO A 57 -9.26 -21.25 -9.32
CA PRO A 57 -8.83 -20.29 -8.31
C PRO A 57 -7.39 -20.51 -7.80
N PRO A 58 -6.90 -21.76 -7.58
CA PRO A 58 -5.49 -22.01 -7.30
C PRO A 58 -4.53 -21.53 -8.40
N ASP A 59 -4.86 -21.76 -9.68
CA ASP A 59 -4.02 -21.27 -10.80
C ASP A 59 -3.95 -19.74 -10.78
N LEU A 60 -5.09 -19.07 -10.53
CA LEU A 60 -5.14 -17.62 -10.41
C LEU A 60 -4.26 -17.12 -9.27
N LEU A 61 -4.25 -17.82 -8.12
CA LEU A 61 -3.38 -17.44 -7.00
C LEU A 61 -1.91 -17.58 -7.36
N GLU A 62 -1.53 -18.63 -8.08
CA GLU A 62 -0.15 -18.84 -8.55
C GLU A 62 0.29 -17.72 -9.50
N GLU A 63 -0.55 -17.34 -10.44
CA GLU A 63 -0.28 -16.24 -11.37
C GLU A 63 -0.19 -14.88 -10.64
N VAL A 64 -1.06 -14.64 -9.66
CA VAL A 64 -0.98 -13.45 -8.79
C VAL A 64 0.31 -13.45 -7.98
N HIS A 65 0.74 -14.61 -7.46
CA HIS A 65 2.00 -14.75 -6.74
C HIS A 65 3.19 -14.42 -7.65
N ASN A 66 3.23 -14.98 -8.86
CA ASN A 66 4.28 -14.73 -9.84
C ASN A 66 4.33 -13.24 -10.23
N LEU A 67 3.16 -12.63 -10.44
CA LEU A 67 3.04 -11.19 -10.68
C LEU A 67 3.61 -10.38 -9.51
N TYR A 68 3.25 -10.72 -8.27
CA TYR A 68 3.79 -10.03 -7.09
C TYR A 68 5.32 -10.13 -7.00
N GLN A 69 5.90 -11.32 -7.23
CA GLN A 69 7.35 -11.49 -7.26
C GLN A 69 8.03 -10.65 -8.36
N ALA A 70 7.40 -10.52 -9.51
CA ALA A 70 7.89 -9.65 -10.58
C ALA A 70 7.80 -8.16 -10.21
N LEU A 71 6.70 -7.73 -9.57
CA LEU A 71 6.51 -6.34 -9.13
C LEU A 71 7.59 -5.91 -8.12
N LEU A 72 8.01 -6.79 -7.20
CA LEU A 72 9.06 -6.48 -6.24
C LEU A 72 10.41 -6.13 -6.89
N ARG A 73 10.62 -6.51 -8.16
CA ARG A 73 11.84 -6.23 -8.93
C ARG A 73 11.66 -5.09 -9.93
N ASP A 74 10.43 -4.64 -10.16
CA ASP A 74 10.08 -3.60 -11.11
C ASP A 74 9.70 -2.31 -10.38
N VAL A 75 10.64 -1.36 -10.38
CA VAL A 75 10.53 -0.10 -9.61
C VAL A 75 9.29 0.71 -9.99
N GLU A 76 8.98 0.80 -11.29
CA GLU A 76 7.89 1.62 -11.81
C GLU A 76 6.55 0.92 -11.62
N ARG A 77 6.45 -0.38 -11.91
CA ARG A 77 5.19 -1.10 -11.67
C ARG A 77 4.87 -1.23 -10.19
N PHE A 78 5.87 -1.38 -9.32
CA PHE A 78 5.65 -1.31 -7.87
C PHE A 78 5.15 0.07 -7.45
N ARG A 79 5.71 1.15 -8.03
CA ARG A 79 5.24 2.52 -7.79
C ARG A 79 3.79 2.70 -8.22
N GLU A 80 3.36 2.10 -9.33
CA GLU A 80 1.96 2.09 -9.76
C GLU A 80 1.04 1.34 -8.80
N LEU A 81 1.42 0.14 -8.36
CA LEU A 81 0.71 -0.63 -7.33
C LEU A 81 0.57 0.18 -6.04
N TYR A 82 1.67 0.80 -5.60
CA TYR A 82 1.69 1.61 -4.40
C TYR A 82 0.80 2.85 -4.52
N GLY A 83 0.82 3.56 -5.64
CA GLY A 83 -0.08 4.69 -5.88
C GLY A 83 -1.55 4.26 -6.03
N PHE A 84 -1.80 3.04 -6.50
CA PHE A 84 -3.14 2.46 -6.56
C PHE A 84 -3.76 2.28 -5.17
N THR A 85 -3.00 1.82 -4.17
CA THR A 85 -3.56 1.54 -2.83
C THR A 85 -4.15 2.77 -2.16
N HIS A 86 -3.55 3.95 -2.37
CA HIS A 86 -4.11 5.21 -1.90
C HIS A 86 -5.51 5.46 -2.49
N ARG A 87 -5.68 5.27 -3.81
CA ARG A 87 -6.99 5.41 -4.47
C ARG A 87 -7.97 4.31 -4.06
N PHE A 88 -7.46 3.13 -3.77
CA PHE A 88 -8.25 1.96 -3.40
C PHE A 88 -8.81 2.04 -1.98
N CYS A 89 -8.07 2.65 -1.05
CA CYS A 89 -8.47 2.79 0.36
C CYS A 89 -9.28 4.06 0.64
N ARG A 90 -9.17 5.11 -0.19
CA ARG A 90 -9.88 6.36 0.06
C ARG A 90 -11.38 6.23 -0.22
N GLU A 91 -12.18 6.92 0.57
CA GLU A 91 -13.59 7.13 0.26
C GLU A 91 -13.75 7.94 -1.04
N GLU A 92 -14.78 7.65 -1.83
CA GLU A 92 -15.00 8.24 -3.17
C GLU A 92 -14.98 9.78 -3.19
N ARG A 93 -15.40 10.42 -2.09
CA ARG A 93 -15.47 11.88 -1.96
C ARG A 93 -14.20 12.51 -1.37
N ARG A 94 -13.28 11.71 -0.83
CA ARG A 94 -12.06 12.19 -0.16
C ARG A 94 -10.87 12.15 -1.11
N LYS A 95 -10.00 13.14 -0.97
CA LYS A 95 -8.69 13.17 -1.64
C LYS A 95 -7.58 12.54 -0.81
N THR A 96 -7.90 12.11 0.42
CA THR A 96 -6.97 11.53 1.39
C THR A 96 -7.41 10.14 1.80
N ILE A 97 -6.44 9.34 2.23
CA ILE A 97 -6.68 8.10 2.99
C ILE A 97 -6.60 8.42 4.49
N ASP A 98 -7.38 7.74 5.31
CA ASP A 98 -7.23 7.85 6.76
C ASP A 98 -5.93 7.19 7.23
N VAL A 99 -5.46 7.60 8.41
CA VAL A 99 -4.17 7.14 8.95
C VAL A 99 -4.16 5.63 9.22
N ALA A 100 -5.27 5.06 9.70
CA ALA A 100 -5.32 3.63 10.00
C ALA A 100 -5.15 2.79 8.72
N SER A 101 -5.89 3.13 7.66
CA SER A 101 -5.74 2.48 6.35
C SER A 101 -4.35 2.70 5.75
N ALA A 102 -3.80 3.91 5.88
CA ALA A 102 -2.45 4.22 5.41
C ALA A 102 -1.40 3.34 6.10
N VAL A 103 -1.45 3.24 7.44
CA VAL A 103 -0.54 2.40 8.23
C VAL A 103 -0.65 0.94 7.82
N VAL A 104 -1.87 0.39 7.69
CA VAL A 104 -2.07 -1.00 7.23
C VAL A 104 -1.42 -1.23 5.87
N MET A 105 -1.61 -0.30 4.91
CA MET A 105 -1.01 -0.43 3.57
C MET A 105 0.51 -0.30 3.58
N LEU A 106 1.08 0.56 4.44
CA LEU A 106 2.54 0.64 4.62
C LEU A 106 3.10 -0.66 5.20
N GLU A 107 2.43 -1.23 6.21
CA GLU A 107 2.82 -2.48 6.82
C GLU A 107 2.74 -3.65 5.84
N LEU A 108 1.70 -3.70 5.01
CA LEU A 108 1.50 -4.75 4.03
C LEU A 108 2.53 -4.71 2.89
N LEU A 109 2.80 -3.52 2.34
CA LEU A 109 3.61 -3.37 1.13
C LEU A 109 5.08 -3.13 1.37
N LEU A 110 5.42 -2.31 2.38
CA LEU A 110 6.76 -1.77 2.53
C LEU A 110 7.55 -2.43 3.67
N LYS A 111 6.87 -2.90 4.73
CA LYS A 111 7.53 -3.53 5.89
C LYS A 111 8.37 -4.76 5.54
N PRO A 112 8.00 -5.62 4.57
CA PRO A 112 8.85 -6.73 4.16
C PRO A 112 10.23 -6.30 3.62
N MET A 113 10.33 -5.10 3.02
CA MET A 113 11.57 -4.57 2.43
C MET A 113 12.28 -3.57 3.35
N TRP A 114 11.52 -2.75 4.09
CA TRP A 114 12.05 -1.66 4.92
C TRP A 114 11.45 -1.70 6.34
N PRO A 115 11.66 -2.78 7.11
CA PRO A 115 10.97 -2.99 8.39
C PRO A 115 11.23 -1.87 9.41
N ALA A 116 12.47 -1.38 9.50
CA ALA A 116 12.84 -0.31 10.43
C ALA A 116 12.20 1.05 10.09
N HIS A 117 12.11 1.38 8.80
CA HIS A 117 11.38 2.57 8.36
C HIS A 117 9.91 2.46 8.74
N ILE A 118 9.26 1.35 8.37
CA ILE A 118 7.82 1.23 8.54
C ILE A 118 7.43 1.15 10.01
N ALA A 119 8.23 0.50 10.86
CA ALA A 119 7.97 0.50 12.30
C ALA A 119 7.91 1.92 12.90
N SER A 120 8.88 2.77 12.53
CA SER A 120 8.94 4.15 13.06
C SER A 120 7.94 5.09 12.39
N LEU A 121 7.75 5.00 11.07
CA LEU A 121 6.72 5.76 10.34
C LEU A 121 5.32 5.43 10.84
N SER A 122 4.99 4.16 11.04
CA SER A 122 3.69 3.75 11.57
C SER A 122 3.45 4.31 12.98
N SER A 123 4.47 4.32 13.85
CA SER A 123 4.35 4.95 15.17
C SER A 123 4.13 6.46 15.06
N PHE A 124 4.92 7.15 14.24
CA PHE A 124 4.78 8.59 14.00
C PHE A 124 3.37 8.93 13.50
N MET A 125 2.90 8.26 12.44
CA MET A 125 1.62 8.55 11.83
C MET A 125 0.45 8.36 12.81
N ASN A 126 0.50 7.32 13.65
CA ASN A 126 -0.52 7.07 14.68
C ASN A 126 -0.53 8.15 15.77
N ASP A 127 0.64 8.69 16.14
CA ASP A 127 0.76 9.74 17.16
C ASP A 127 0.48 11.16 16.58
N HIS A 128 0.50 11.32 15.25
CA HIS A 128 0.43 12.62 14.59
C HIS A 128 -1.00 13.16 14.45
N LYS A 129 -1.43 13.97 15.44
CA LYS A 129 -2.80 14.52 15.55
C LYS A 129 -3.30 15.25 14.30
N GLN A 130 -2.48 16.09 13.67
CA GLN A 130 -2.90 16.83 12.49
C GLN A 130 -3.13 15.90 11.29
N LEU A 131 -2.26 14.89 11.13
CA LEU A 131 -2.40 13.89 10.08
C LEU A 131 -3.65 13.04 10.29
N ALA A 132 -3.94 12.66 11.54
CA ALA A 132 -5.15 11.92 11.90
C ALA A 132 -6.45 12.65 11.50
N GLN A 133 -6.46 13.98 11.56
CA GLN A 133 -7.63 14.80 11.20
C GLN A 133 -7.80 14.96 9.68
N ARG A 134 -6.70 15.20 8.94
CA ARG A 134 -6.76 15.52 7.50
C ARG A 134 -6.60 14.30 6.59
N GLY A 135 -5.95 13.24 7.08
CA GLY A 135 -5.52 12.08 6.31
C GLY A 135 -4.29 12.32 5.44
N VAL A 136 -3.81 11.28 4.77
CA VAL A 136 -2.61 11.32 3.92
C VAL A 136 -3.00 11.66 2.48
N LEU A 137 -2.40 12.69 1.89
CA LEU A 137 -2.59 13.05 0.48
C LEU A 137 -1.83 12.09 -0.45
N MET A 138 -2.25 12.04 -1.71
CA MET A 138 -1.57 11.22 -2.72
C MET A 138 -0.10 11.60 -2.87
N ASP A 139 0.21 12.90 -2.88
CA ASP A 139 1.58 13.37 -3.02
C ASP A 139 2.47 12.91 -1.85
N GLU A 140 2.01 13.13 -0.61
CA GLU A 140 2.67 12.66 0.60
C GLU A 140 2.87 11.15 0.61
N TRP A 141 1.84 10.40 0.20
CA TRP A 141 1.91 8.95 0.03
C TRP A 141 3.05 8.57 -0.90
N MET A 142 3.07 9.13 -2.13
CA MET A 142 4.14 8.86 -3.09
C MET A 142 5.52 9.29 -2.59
N MET A 143 5.60 10.36 -1.81
CA MET A 143 6.84 10.82 -1.19
C MET A 143 7.33 9.88 -0.08
N ILE A 144 6.45 9.22 0.67
CA ILE A 144 6.85 8.18 1.65
C ILE A 144 7.61 7.04 0.94
N LEU A 145 7.13 6.57 -0.22
CA LEU A 145 7.84 5.54 -0.99
C LEU A 145 9.22 6.01 -1.46
N GLN A 146 9.34 7.26 -1.89
CA GLN A 146 10.64 7.83 -2.27
C GLN A 146 11.57 7.95 -1.05
N PHE A 147 11.03 8.40 0.08
CA PHE A 147 11.75 8.60 1.32
C PHE A 147 12.40 7.30 1.80
N VAL A 148 11.64 6.19 1.90
CA VAL A 148 12.19 4.90 2.37
C VAL A 148 13.22 4.29 1.41
N ARG A 149 13.28 4.77 0.16
CA ARG A 149 14.28 4.36 -0.84
C ARG A 149 15.55 5.19 -0.80
N GLN A 150 15.48 6.45 -0.37
CA GLN A 150 16.59 7.42 -0.46
C GLN A 150 17.19 7.79 0.90
N VAL A 151 16.38 7.79 1.94
CA VAL A 151 16.79 8.15 3.30
C VAL A 151 17.02 6.87 4.10
N LYS A 152 18.08 6.84 4.91
CA LYS A 152 18.41 5.72 5.78
C LYS A 152 17.39 5.58 6.92
N PRO A 153 17.21 4.37 7.48
CA PRO A 153 16.29 4.16 8.60
C PRO A 153 16.63 4.92 9.88
N ASP A 154 17.85 5.45 10.00
CA ASP A 154 18.33 6.30 11.11
C ASP A 154 18.30 7.80 10.77
N VAL A 155 17.75 8.16 9.60
CA VAL A 155 17.65 9.52 9.06
C VAL A 155 18.97 10.32 9.02
N SER A 156 20.11 9.64 9.11
CA SER A 156 21.44 10.26 9.18
C SER A 156 21.86 10.98 7.90
N ASN A 157 21.32 10.57 6.75
CA ASN A 157 21.56 11.20 5.45
C ASN A 157 20.43 12.15 5.01
N TYR A 158 19.47 12.45 5.89
CA TYR A 158 18.41 13.43 5.61
C TYR A 158 18.97 14.86 5.56
N GLN A 159 18.56 15.62 4.56
CA GLN A 159 18.89 17.03 4.39
C GLN A 159 17.59 17.84 4.32
N ASP A 160 17.56 18.94 5.06
CA ASP A 160 16.48 19.93 5.02
C ASP A 160 16.80 20.95 3.93
N ASP A 161 16.45 20.59 2.70
CA ASP A 161 16.67 21.39 1.48
C ASP A 161 15.35 21.80 0.79
N GLY A 162 14.21 21.52 1.43
CA GLY A 162 12.88 21.78 0.91
C GLY A 162 12.39 20.80 -0.18
N ALA A 163 13.11 19.69 -0.42
CA ALA A 163 12.68 18.67 -1.38
C ALA A 163 11.56 17.75 -0.88
N TRP A 164 11.30 17.73 0.44
CA TRP A 164 10.34 16.85 1.08
C TRP A 164 9.08 17.60 1.53
N PRO A 165 7.90 16.95 1.56
CA PRO A 165 6.71 17.52 2.17
C PRO A 165 6.90 17.68 3.68
N LEU A 166 6.28 18.72 4.25
CA LEU A 166 6.33 19.03 5.68
C LEU A 166 6.10 17.80 6.59
N LEU A 167 5.21 16.88 6.19
CA LEU A 167 4.97 15.65 6.93
C LEU A 167 6.23 14.80 7.17
N LEU A 168 7.13 14.75 6.17
CA LEU A 168 8.38 13.99 6.27
C LEU A 168 9.46 14.76 7.01
N ASP A 169 9.46 16.10 6.94
CA ASP A 169 10.28 16.95 7.83
C ASP A 169 9.90 16.68 9.30
N GLU A 170 8.60 16.78 9.62
CA GLU A 170 8.04 16.52 10.95
C GLU A 170 8.37 15.09 11.45
N TYR A 171 8.33 14.09 10.56
CA TYR A 171 8.74 12.72 10.89
C TYR A 171 10.22 12.62 11.27
N VAL A 172 11.10 13.29 10.52
CA VAL A 172 12.54 13.27 10.79
C VAL A 172 12.85 13.93 12.13
N GLU A 173 12.23 15.08 12.42
CA GLU A 173 12.34 15.76 13.70
C GLU A 173 11.88 14.85 14.85
N TRP A 174 10.66 14.32 14.75
CA TRP A 174 10.10 13.38 15.73
C TRP A 174 11.02 12.19 15.99
N LYS A 175 11.62 11.64 14.94
CA LYS A 175 12.50 10.49 15.06
C LYS A 175 13.81 10.85 15.76
N ARG A 176 14.43 11.99 15.42
CA ARG A 176 15.65 12.48 16.08
C ARG A 176 15.43 12.73 17.57
N GLU A 177 14.27 13.26 17.95
CA GLU A 177 13.89 13.45 19.35
C GLU A 177 13.76 12.12 20.09
N LYS A 178 13.08 11.13 19.50
CA LYS A 178 12.92 9.80 20.11
C LYS A 178 14.24 9.07 20.27
N ASP A 179 15.10 9.10 19.26
CA ASP A 179 16.39 8.44 19.28
C ASP A 179 17.36 9.14 20.26
N GLY A 180 17.28 10.47 20.39
CA GLY A 180 18.05 11.26 21.38
C GLY A 180 17.55 11.13 22.83
N ALA A 181 16.25 10.90 23.03
CA ALA A 181 15.67 10.62 24.35
C ALA A 181 15.95 9.18 24.85
N ALA A 182 16.45 8.30 23.98
CA ALA A 182 16.80 6.92 24.30
C ALA A 182 18.28 6.73 24.74
N VAL A 183 19.03 7.83 24.90
CA VAL A 183 20.44 7.87 25.33
C VAL A 183 20.57 8.23 26.81
#